data_AF-A0A1Z4R382-F1
#
_entry.id   AF-A0A1Z4R382-F1
#
_cell.length_a   1.000
_cell.length_b   1.000
_cell.length_c   1.000
_cell.angle_alpha   90.00
_cell.angle_beta   90.00
_cell.angle_gamma   90.00
#
_symmetry.space_group_name_H-M   'P 1'
#
loop_
_entity.id
_entity.type
_entity.pdbx_description
1 polymer ?
#
loop_
_entity_poly.entity_id
_entity_poly.type
_entity_poly.pdbx_seq_one_letter_code
_entity_poly.pdbx_strand_id
1 'polypeptide(L)'
;MNKNLGGRGKKSPYETTHVRLPLPIKDRVEALKSLYISGELDNYDKKLHEDSELADRYRNMLTGNNPPSVSDKKLPVDLDNALAEARSILKSKQSARKSVIKLLTALYGIEITDDDLNA
;
A
#
# COMPACT_ATOMS: atom_id res chain seq x y z
N MET A 1 1.41 36.77 -30.33
CA MET A 1 0.24 35.88 -30.45
C MET A 1 0.71 34.56 -31.02
N ASN A 2 0.83 33.53 -30.17
CA ASN A 2 1.26 32.19 -30.58
C ASN A 2 0.19 31.59 -31.50
N LYS A 3 0.52 31.44 -32.78
CA LYS A 3 -0.33 30.73 -33.75
C LYS A 3 -0.02 29.24 -33.64
N ASN A 4 -1.03 28.41 -33.43
CA ASN A 4 -0.85 26.96 -33.39
C ASN A 4 -0.42 26.46 -34.78
N LEU A 5 0.74 25.78 -34.87
CA LEU A 5 1.22 25.14 -36.10
C LEU A 5 0.38 23.89 -36.41
N GLY A 6 -0.77 24.11 -37.03
CA GLY A 6 -1.63 23.07 -37.60
C GLY A 6 -2.23 23.59 -38.90
N GLY A 7 -2.17 22.79 -39.97
CA GLY A 7 -2.73 23.15 -41.27
C GLY A 7 -4.21 23.60 -41.19
N ARG A 8 -4.57 24.50 -42.11
CA ARG A 8 -5.84 25.22 -42.29
C ARG A 8 -7.01 24.69 -41.43
N GLY A 9 -7.15 25.26 -40.23
CA GLY A 9 -8.37 25.24 -39.44
C GLY A 9 -8.59 24.04 -38.51
N LYS A 10 -7.63 23.12 -38.35
CA LYS A 10 -7.75 22.04 -37.36
C LYS A 10 -6.76 22.20 -36.20
N LYS A 11 -7.26 21.94 -34.98
CA LYS A 11 -6.47 21.77 -33.76
C LYS A 11 -5.31 20.80 -34.00
N SER A 12 -4.16 21.07 -33.39
CA SER A 12 -2.96 20.25 -33.53
C SER A 12 -3.29 18.76 -33.26
N PRO A 13 -2.75 17.79 -34.03
CA PRO A 13 -3.08 16.36 -33.90
C PRO A 13 -2.91 15.79 -32.48
N TYR A 14 -2.11 16.45 -31.66
CA TYR A 14 -1.76 16.03 -30.31
C TYR A 14 -2.62 16.67 -29.20
N GLU A 15 -3.54 17.60 -29.53
CA GLU A 15 -4.38 18.27 -28.52
C GLU A 15 -5.49 17.37 -27.95
N THR A 16 -5.92 16.34 -28.69
CA THR A 16 -7.00 15.44 -28.25
C THR A 16 -6.61 13.98 -28.43
N THR A 17 -6.20 13.34 -27.33
CA THR A 17 -6.11 11.88 -27.25
C THR A 17 -7.49 11.32 -26.93
N HIS A 18 -8.03 10.47 -27.81
CA HIS A 18 -9.28 9.76 -27.55
C HIS A 18 -8.97 8.42 -26.89
N VAL A 19 -9.56 8.17 -25.72
CA VAL A 19 -9.51 6.88 -25.04
C VAL A 19 -10.89 6.23 -25.15
N ARG A 20 -10.94 4.99 -25.63
CA ARG A 20 -12.18 4.23 -25.70
C ARG A 20 -12.44 3.60 -24.34
N LEU A 21 -13.62 3.84 -23.77
CA LEU A 21 -14.02 3.33 -22.46
C LEU A 21 -15.25 2.42 -22.60
N PRO A 22 -15.27 1.27 -21.92
CA PRO A 22 -16.49 0.47 -21.75
C PRO A 22 -17.59 1.27 -21.07
N LEU A 23 -18.83 1.14 -21.57
CA LEU A 23 -20.02 1.79 -21.01
C LEU A 23 -20.17 1.63 -19.49
N PRO A 24 -19.98 0.44 -18.88
CA PRO A 24 -20.19 0.26 -17.44
C PRO A 24 -19.28 1.09 -16.53
N ILE A 25 -18.13 1.55 -17.05
CA ILE A 25 -17.14 2.28 -16.25
C ILE A 25 -17.03 3.75 -16.64
N LYS A 26 -17.70 4.18 -17.72
CA LYS A 26 -17.59 5.53 -18.28
C LYS A 26 -17.88 6.59 -17.22
N ASP A 27 -19.01 6.48 -16.55
CA ASP A 27 -19.47 7.48 -15.57
C ASP A 27 -18.52 7.58 -14.37
N ARG A 28 -17.95 6.44 -13.93
CA ARG A 28 -16.97 6.40 -12.85
C ARG A 28 -15.67 7.11 -13.25
N VAL A 29 -15.19 6.87 -14.46
CA VAL A 29 -13.96 7.50 -14.97
C VAL A 29 -14.16 9.01 -15.13
N GLU A 30 -15.32 9.46 -15.58
CA GLU A 30 -15.65 10.89 -15.70
C GLU A 30 -15.70 11.57 -14.32
N ALA A 31 -16.29 10.91 -13.31
CA ALA A 31 -16.28 11.39 -11.93
C ALA A 31 -14.85 11.51 -11.38
N LEU A 32 -14.02 10.47 -11.52
CA LEU A 32 -12.62 10.51 -11.09
C LEU A 32 -11.82 11.63 -11.78
N LYS A 33 -12.06 11.84 -13.08
CA LYS A 33 -11.44 12.93 -13.82
C LYS A 33 -11.83 14.30 -13.25
N SER A 34 -13.11 14.51 -12.90
CA SER A 34 -13.55 15.77 -12.30
C SER A 34 -12.90 16.03 -10.95
N LEU A 35 -12.77 14.99 -10.10
CA LEU A 35 -12.11 15.07 -8.80
C LEU A 35 -10.61 15.35 -8.91
N TYR A 36 -9.96 14.77 -9.91
CA TYR A 36 -8.57 15.07 -10.21
C TYR A 36 -8.37 16.53 -10.63
N ILE A 37 -9.27 17.06 -11.48
CA ILE A 37 -9.22 18.46 -11.93
C ILE A 37 -9.52 19.43 -10.77
N SER A 38 -10.42 19.07 -9.85
CA SER A 38 -10.74 19.91 -8.69
C SER A 38 -9.67 19.86 -7.58
N GLY A 39 -8.74 18.89 -7.64
CA GLY A 39 -7.73 18.68 -6.60
C GLY A 39 -8.24 18.00 -5.33
N GLU A 40 -9.46 17.45 -5.36
CA GLU A 40 -10.10 16.79 -4.22
C GLU A 40 -9.90 15.26 -4.21
N LEU A 41 -9.12 14.72 -5.15
CA LEU A 41 -8.91 13.29 -5.32
C LEU A 41 -8.39 12.62 -4.03
N ASP A 42 -7.45 13.26 -3.34
CA ASP A 42 -6.88 12.73 -2.09
C ASP A 42 -7.93 12.62 -0.97
N ASN A 43 -8.90 13.53 -0.94
CA ASN A 43 -9.99 13.50 0.03
C ASN A 43 -11.01 12.42 -0.31
N TYR A 44 -11.24 12.18 -1.60
CA TYR A 44 -12.08 11.10 -2.07
C TYR A 44 -11.51 9.74 -1.70
N ASP A 45 -10.20 9.53 -1.92
CA ASP A 45 -9.53 8.28 -1.58
C ASP A 45 -9.56 7.99 -0.08
N LYS A 46 -9.35 9.01 0.77
CA LYS A 46 -9.48 8.87 2.23
C LYS A 46 -10.88 8.44 2.64
N LYS A 47 -11.92 9.09 2.12
CA LYS A 47 -13.32 8.73 2.40
C LYS A 47 -13.63 7.29 1.99
N LEU A 48 -13.14 6.86 0.82
CA LEU A 48 -13.32 5.50 0.33
C LEU A 48 -12.71 4.46 1.27
N HIS A 49 -11.54 4.79 1.84
CA HIS A 49 -10.87 3.93 2.81
C HIS A 49 -11.65 3.86 4.14
N GLU A 50 -12.15 5.00 4.63
CA GLU A 50 -12.98 5.08 5.85
C GLU A 50 -14.28 4.27 5.70
N ASP A 51 -14.96 4.39 4.56
CA ASP A 51 -16.19 3.65 4.25
C ASP A 51 -15.94 2.13 4.18
N SER A 52 -14.79 1.71 3.63
CA SER A 52 -14.40 0.31 3.59
C SER A 52 -14.18 -0.25 4.99
N GLU A 53 -13.45 0.48 5.84
CA GLU A 53 -13.22 0.07 7.23
C GLU A 53 -14.53 -0.03 8.02
N LEU A 54 -15.44 0.92 7.82
CA LEU A 54 -16.76 0.90 8.44
C LEU A 54 -17.55 -0.34 8.02
N ALA A 55 -17.57 -0.67 6.72
CA ALA A 55 -18.26 -1.84 6.20
C ALA A 55 -17.70 -3.15 6.79
N ASP A 56 -16.38 -3.25 6.92
CA ASP A 56 -15.73 -4.42 7.51
C ASP A 56 -16.03 -4.56 9.02
N ARG A 57 -16.09 -3.44 9.76
CA ARG A 57 -16.54 -3.45 11.16
C ARG A 57 -17.97 -4.00 11.28
N TYR A 58 -18.89 -3.54 10.44
CA TYR A 58 -20.26 -4.04 10.43
C TYR A 58 -20.35 -5.53 10.10
N ARG A 59 -19.57 -6.02 9.11
CA ARG A 59 -19.49 -7.46 8.81
C ARG A 59 -19.01 -8.27 10.00
N ASN A 60 -17.99 -7.79 10.71
CA ASN A 60 -17.43 -8.48 11.86
C ASN A 60 -18.43 -8.53 13.03
N MET A 61 -19.17 -7.43 13.28
CA MET A 61 -20.25 -7.42 14.26
C MET A 61 -21.35 -8.43 13.95
N LEU A 62 -21.76 -8.53 12.68
CA LEU A 62 -22.82 -9.46 12.25
C LEU A 62 -22.39 -10.92 12.29
N THR A 63 -21.12 -11.21 12.01
CA THR A 63 -20.60 -12.58 11.95
C THR A 63 -20.14 -13.11 13.31
N GLY A 64 -20.12 -12.29 14.37
CA GLY A 64 -19.61 -12.68 15.69
C GLY A 64 -18.11 -12.97 15.71
N ASN A 65 -17.44 -12.82 14.57
CA ASN A 65 -16.01 -12.90 14.44
C ASN A 65 -15.46 -11.53 14.79
N ASN A 66 -15.05 -11.35 16.05
CA ASN A 66 -14.11 -10.27 16.34
C ASN A 66 -12.92 -10.45 15.38
N PRO A 67 -12.49 -9.39 14.66
CA PRO A 67 -11.24 -9.48 13.93
C PRO A 67 -10.17 -9.91 14.94
N PRO A 68 -9.32 -10.91 14.63
CA PRO A 68 -8.25 -11.27 15.53
C PRO A 68 -7.46 -9.97 15.80
N SER A 69 -7.41 -9.58 17.06
CA SER A 69 -6.50 -8.53 17.50
C SER A 69 -5.15 -8.86 16.90
N VAL A 70 -4.51 -7.90 16.23
CA VAL A 70 -3.24 -8.12 15.52
C VAL A 70 -2.15 -8.68 16.48
N SER A 71 -2.37 -8.57 17.80
CA SER A 71 -1.58 -9.17 18.89
C SER A 71 -1.63 -10.69 18.99
N ASP A 72 -2.65 -11.36 18.44
CA ASP A 72 -2.87 -12.80 18.67
C ASP A 72 -2.38 -13.67 17.51
N LYS A 73 -1.60 -13.09 16.59
CA LYS A 73 -0.78 -13.89 15.67
C LYS A 73 0.34 -14.51 16.49
N LYS A 74 0.04 -15.63 17.15
CA LYS A 74 1.05 -16.49 17.75
C LYS A 74 2.04 -16.86 16.64
N LEU A 75 3.20 -16.20 16.65
CA LEU A 75 4.23 -16.47 15.65
C LEU A 75 4.56 -17.96 15.71
N PRO A 76 4.77 -18.62 14.56
CA PRO A 76 5.03 -20.06 14.53
C PRO A 76 6.36 -20.43 15.20
N VAL A 77 7.24 -19.44 15.39
CA VAL A 77 8.60 -19.62 15.89
C VAL A 77 8.81 -18.71 17.09
N ASP A 78 9.33 -19.28 18.17
CA ASP A 78 9.72 -18.56 19.37
C ASP A 78 10.93 -17.64 19.11
N LEU A 79 11.06 -16.57 19.89
CA LEU A 79 12.08 -15.53 19.69
C LEU A 79 13.49 -16.12 19.72
N ASP A 80 13.75 -17.04 20.67
CA ASP A 80 15.06 -17.68 20.85
C ASP A 80 15.49 -18.50 19.63
N ASN A 81 14.54 -19.22 19.02
CA ASN A 81 14.78 -20.01 17.82
C ASN A 81 15.05 -19.10 16.61
N ALA A 82 14.30 -18.01 16.48
CA ALA A 82 14.51 -17.02 15.43
C ALA A 82 15.88 -16.33 15.56
N LEU A 83 16.34 -16.04 16.78
CA LEU A 83 17.68 -15.49 17.03
C LEU A 83 18.79 -16.49 16.69
N ALA A 84 18.62 -17.77 17.01
CA ALA A 84 19.58 -18.82 16.65
C ALA A 84 19.72 -18.96 15.12
N GLU A 85 18.60 -18.94 14.39
CA GLU A 85 18.62 -18.96 12.93
C GLU A 85 19.23 -17.69 12.35
N ALA A 86 18.89 -16.52 12.88
CA ALA A 86 19.48 -15.24 12.47
C ALA A 86 21.00 -15.25 12.61
N ARG A 87 21.54 -15.78 13.73
CA ARG A 87 22.99 -15.94 13.92
C ARG A 87 23.60 -16.88 12.88
N SER A 88 22.92 -17.98 12.53
CA SER A 88 23.38 -18.91 11.49
C SER A 88 23.48 -18.22 10.11
N ILE A 89 22.49 -17.39 9.77
CA ILE A 89 22.44 -16.64 8.52
C ILE A 89 23.57 -15.61 8.50
N LEU A 90 23.77 -14.87 9.61
CA LEU A 90 24.79 -13.83 9.68
C LEU A 90 26.23 -14.36 9.66
N LYS A 91 26.46 -15.61 10.07
CA LYS A 91 27.76 -16.30 9.84
C LYS A 91 28.09 -16.43 8.36
N SER A 92 27.07 -16.65 7.52
CA SER A 92 27.25 -16.80 6.07
C SER A 92 27.13 -15.47 5.31
N LYS A 93 26.31 -14.53 5.80
CA LYS A 93 25.97 -13.27 5.11
C LYS A 93 25.91 -12.10 6.09
N GLN A 94 27.07 -11.61 6.51
CA GLN A 94 27.18 -10.47 7.41
C GLN A 94 26.53 -9.18 6.85
N SER A 95 26.52 -9.01 5.52
CA SER A 95 25.89 -7.87 4.85
C SER A 95 24.38 -7.77 5.06
N ALA A 96 23.70 -8.86 5.43
CA ALA A 96 22.25 -8.89 5.66
C ALA A 96 21.84 -8.39 7.05
N ARG A 97 22.79 -8.05 7.93
CA ARG A 97 22.57 -7.70 9.35
C ARG A 97 21.46 -6.67 9.58
N LYS A 98 21.54 -5.52 8.89
CA LYS A 98 20.54 -4.45 9.02
C LYS A 98 19.13 -4.88 8.59
N SER A 99 19.04 -5.75 7.59
CA SER A 99 17.75 -6.25 7.08
C SER A 99 17.14 -7.27 8.04
N VAL A 100 17.96 -8.15 8.62
CA VAL A 100 17.53 -9.14 9.62
C VAL A 100 17.02 -8.46 10.89
N ILE A 101 17.72 -7.42 11.37
CA ILE A 101 17.28 -6.63 12.54
C ILE A 101 15.90 -6.02 12.30
N LYS A 102 15.71 -5.34 11.15
CA LYS A 102 14.43 -4.73 10.78
C LYS A 102 13.29 -5.75 10.64
N LEU A 103 13.61 -6.95 10.17
CA LEU A 103 12.64 -8.01 10.01
C LEU A 103 12.21 -8.56 11.37
N LEU A 104 13.16 -8.85 12.26
CA LEU A 104 12.83 -9.39 13.58
C LEU A 104 12.09 -8.36 14.45
N THR A 105 12.49 -7.08 14.40
CA THR A 105 11.75 -5.98 15.05
C THR A 105 10.32 -5.87 14.54
N ALA A 106 10.11 -5.95 13.22
CA ALA A 106 8.78 -5.88 12.63
C ALA A 106 7.91 -7.11 12.97
N LEU A 107 8.50 -8.30 13.09
CA LEU A 107 7.77 -9.52 13.40
C LEU A 107 7.37 -9.60 14.88
N TYR A 108 8.31 -9.35 15.79
CA TYR A 108 8.11 -9.54 17.23
C TYR A 108 7.67 -8.27 17.97
N GLY A 109 7.76 -7.09 17.33
CA GLY A 109 7.39 -5.82 17.96
C GLY A 109 8.33 -5.38 19.09
N ILE A 110 9.51 -6.00 19.19
CA ILE A 110 10.55 -5.72 20.20
C ILE A 110 11.75 -5.11 19.49
N GLU A 111 12.35 -4.07 20.06
CA GLU A 111 13.61 -3.49 19.58
C GLU A 111 14.77 -4.48 19.76
N ILE A 112 15.22 -5.07 18.65
CA ILE A 112 16.38 -5.95 18.59
C ILE A 112 17.58 -5.13 18.11
N THR A 113 18.67 -5.21 18.87
CA THR A 113 19.89 -4.45 18.61
C THR A 113 20.98 -5.32 17.98
N ASP A 114 22.07 -4.69 17.53
CA ASP A 114 23.22 -5.42 16.97
C ASP A 114 23.87 -6.35 18.01
N ASP A 115 23.74 -6.06 19.30
CA ASP A 115 24.35 -6.84 20.39
C ASP A 115 23.64 -8.18 20.63
N ASP A 116 22.32 -8.23 20.45
CA ASP A 116 21.50 -9.44 20.59
C ASP A 116 21.87 -10.53 19.56
N LEU A 117 22.49 -10.09 18.45
CA LEU A 117 22.92 -10.93 17.33
C LEU A 117 24.41 -11.32 17.39
N ASN A 118 25.19 -10.81 18.35
CA ASN A 118 26.62 -11.11 18.51
C ASN A 118 26.94 -12.08 19.67
N ALA A 119 25.95 -12.42 20.51
CA ALA A 119 26.07 -13.44 21.55
C ALA A 119 26.08 -14.88 20.96
#